data_AF-A0A7C7KPG8-F1
#
_entry.id   AF-A0A7C7KPG8-F1
#
_cell.length_a   1.000
_cell.length_b   1.000
_cell.length_c   1.000
_cell.angle_alpha   90.00
_cell.angle_beta   90.00
_cell.angle_gamma   90.00
#
_symmetry.space_group_name_H-M   'P 1'
#
loop_
_entity.id
_entity.type
_entity.pdbx_description
1 polymer ?
#
loop_
_entity_poly.entity_id
_entity_poly.type
_entity_poly.pdbx_seq_one_letter_code
_entity_poly.pdbx_strand_id
1 'polypeptide(L)'
;MEKVRAKITINGVVQGVGFRPFIFNLAKEKNLKGFIKNFESGVYIEVEGKKENILSFIKEIPKKKPKLSFIYSLEYSLAPPVGYTEFKIEKSSTSSFISTLVLPDISTCKDCLKELFDKNDRRYRYPFINCTNCGPRFTIIEKLPYDRKNTSMKYFQMCKECQKEYNDPQDRRFHAQPNACFKCGPYLYLISLKKGLLFLEKNPYKTKKEILDFLKLTLKLEKIDYENNKVILKTSQKNYYLKVVFVKDLIDITSKLIKKGYIFAIKGLGGFHLVADG
;
A
#
# COMPACT_ATOMS: atom_id res chain seq x y z
N MET A 1 2.85 42.01 9.75
CA MET A 1 1.87 41.03 9.20
C MET A 1 1.52 40.05 10.30
N GLU A 2 0.23 39.97 10.64
CA GLU A 2 -0.28 39.12 11.71
C GLU A 2 -0.04 37.64 11.37
N LYS A 3 0.70 36.93 12.23
CA LYS A 3 0.79 35.47 12.18
C LYS A 3 -0.40 34.89 12.89
N VAL A 4 -1.11 33.99 12.23
CA VAL A 4 -2.23 33.26 12.79
C VAL A 4 -2.04 31.77 12.55
N ARG A 5 -2.81 30.97 13.26
CA ARG A 5 -2.94 29.54 13.01
C ARG A 5 -4.35 29.26 12.48
N ALA A 6 -4.48 28.31 11.55
CA ALA A 6 -5.76 27.75 11.17
C ALA A 6 -5.83 26.27 11.55
N LYS A 7 -6.97 25.88 12.11
CA LYS A 7 -7.38 24.49 12.29
C LYS A 7 -8.34 24.16 11.17
N ILE A 8 -8.03 23.14 10.37
CA ILE A 8 -8.80 22.79 9.18
C ILE A 8 -9.19 21.31 9.28
N THR A 9 -10.47 21.04 9.10
CA THR A 9 -11.02 19.69 9.04
C THR A 9 -11.58 19.46 7.64
N ILE A 10 -11.16 18.36 7.00
CA ILE A 10 -11.62 18.00 5.66
C ILE A 10 -12.22 16.61 5.70
N ASN A 11 -13.49 16.51 5.31
CA ASN A 11 -14.22 15.26 5.20
C ASN A 11 -14.42 14.85 3.72
N GLY A 12 -14.55 13.56 3.48
CA GLY A 12 -14.77 12.98 2.15
C GLY A 12 -13.79 11.85 1.83
N VAL A 13 -13.51 11.66 0.54
CA VAL A 13 -12.54 10.67 0.02
C VAL A 13 -11.14 11.29 0.05
N VAL A 14 -10.57 11.39 1.24
CA VAL A 14 -9.29 12.09 1.49
C VAL A 14 -8.21 11.18 2.11
N GLN A 15 -8.51 9.90 2.30
CA GLN A 15 -7.56 8.90 2.79
C GLN A 15 -7.20 7.89 1.71
N GLY A 16 -5.94 7.46 1.68
CA GLY A 16 -5.45 6.54 0.64
C GLY A 16 -5.28 7.14 -0.75
N VAL A 17 -5.36 8.47 -0.88
CA VAL A 17 -5.30 9.21 -2.15
C VAL A 17 -4.03 10.05 -2.34
N GLY A 18 -3.05 9.91 -1.44
CA GLY A 18 -1.90 10.82 -1.42
C GLY A 18 -2.23 12.22 -0.89
N PHE A 19 -3.31 12.38 -0.12
CA PHE A 19 -3.71 13.69 0.44
C PHE A 19 -2.68 14.26 1.43
N ARG A 20 -2.10 13.41 2.29
CA ARG A 20 -1.02 13.80 3.23
C ARG A 20 0.22 14.37 2.49
N PRO A 21 0.79 13.67 1.49
CA PRO A 21 1.78 14.21 0.56
C PRO A 21 1.40 15.56 -0.05
N PHE A 22 0.19 15.65 -0.59
CA PHE A 22 -0.31 16.85 -1.24
C PHE A 22 -0.32 18.06 -0.29
N ILE A 23 -0.90 17.90 0.90
CA ILE A 23 -0.98 18.95 1.91
C ILE A 23 0.40 19.35 2.42
N PHE A 24 1.30 18.38 2.64
CA PHE A 24 2.67 18.64 3.04
C PHE A 24 3.40 19.53 2.01
N ASN A 25 3.31 19.17 0.73
CA ASN A 25 3.96 19.92 -0.35
C ASN A 25 3.33 21.31 -0.53
N LEU A 26 2.00 21.43 -0.44
CA LEU A 26 1.30 22.70 -0.54
C LEU A 26 1.62 23.63 0.64
N ALA A 27 1.72 23.10 1.86
CA ALA A 27 2.10 23.88 3.03
C ALA A 27 3.54 24.40 2.89
N LYS A 28 4.45 23.58 2.36
CA LYS A 28 5.83 23.97 2.07
C LYS A 28 5.92 25.05 0.98
N GLU A 29 5.16 24.91 -0.11
CA GLU A 29 5.04 25.92 -1.19
C GLU A 29 4.59 27.28 -0.64
N LYS A 30 3.66 27.28 0.33
CA LYS A 30 3.12 28.50 0.96
C LYS A 30 3.91 28.98 2.18
N ASN A 31 5.06 28.36 2.48
CA ASN A 31 5.89 28.65 3.66
C ASN A 31 5.08 28.62 4.98
N LEU A 32 4.23 27.61 5.14
CA LEU A 32 3.43 27.36 6.34
C LEU A 32 4.05 26.27 7.19
N LYS A 33 3.85 26.36 8.52
CA LYS A 33 4.34 25.41 9.53
C LYS A 33 3.16 24.73 10.21
N GLY A 34 3.33 23.54 10.80
CA GLY A 34 2.23 22.82 11.45
C GLY A 34 2.21 21.34 11.10
N PHE A 35 1.02 20.76 10.90
CA PHE A 35 0.92 19.33 10.59
C PHE A 35 -0.36 18.94 9.88
N ILE A 36 -0.34 17.73 9.31
CA ILE A 36 -1.52 16.99 8.88
C ILE A 36 -1.53 15.59 9.51
N LYS A 37 -2.71 15.13 9.91
CA LYS A 37 -2.93 13.72 10.31
C LYS A 37 -4.26 13.20 9.76
N ASN A 38 -4.32 11.89 9.55
CA ASN A 38 -5.60 11.23 9.31
C ASN A 38 -6.33 11.03 10.65
N PHE A 39 -7.66 11.07 10.60
CA PHE A 39 -8.53 10.68 11.71
C PHE A 39 -9.80 10.04 11.13
N GLU A 40 -10.72 9.55 11.95
CA GLU A 40 -11.83 8.69 11.54
C GLU A 40 -12.81 9.28 10.52
N SER A 41 -12.97 10.61 10.48
CA SER A 41 -13.91 11.29 9.56
C SER A 41 -13.22 11.90 8.34
N GLY A 42 -11.88 11.96 8.31
CA GLY A 42 -11.15 12.57 7.21
C GLY A 42 -9.71 12.92 7.53
N VAL A 43 -9.31 14.17 7.28
CA VAL A 43 -7.98 14.68 7.64
C VAL A 43 -8.08 15.97 8.44
N TYR A 44 -7.21 16.09 9.44
CA TYR A 44 -7.08 17.27 10.28
C TYR A 44 -5.73 17.93 10.00
N ILE A 45 -5.75 19.25 9.81
CA ILE A 45 -4.60 20.05 9.44
C ILE A 45 -4.52 21.23 10.40
N GLU A 46 -3.34 21.47 10.98
CA GLU A 46 -3.01 22.77 11.56
C GLU A 46 -1.93 23.42 10.73
N VAL A 47 -2.14 24.68 10.34
CA VAL A 47 -1.13 25.50 9.67
C VAL A 47 -0.98 26.83 10.38
N GLU A 48 0.26 27.29 10.52
CA GLU A 48 0.64 28.55 11.12
C GLU A 48 1.51 29.34 10.14
N GLY A 49 1.26 30.64 10.06
CA GLY A 49 1.99 31.54 9.17
C GLY A 49 1.26 32.87 8.97
N LYS A 50 1.61 33.58 7.90
CA LYS A 50 0.92 34.81 7.51
C LYS A 50 -0.53 34.48 7.14
N LYS A 51 -1.49 35.29 7.63
CA LYS A 51 -2.93 35.12 7.36
C LYS A 51 -3.25 34.97 5.86
N GLU A 52 -2.61 35.77 5.02
CA GLU A 52 -2.76 35.71 3.55
C GLU A 52 -2.32 34.35 2.97
N ASN A 53 -1.19 33.79 3.42
CA ASN A 53 -0.70 32.49 2.98
C ASN A 53 -1.65 31.36 3.40
N ILE A 54 -2.21 31.44 4.61
CA ILE A 54 -3.20 30.48 5.11
C ILE A 54 -4.49 30.52 4.28
N LEU A 55 -5.03 31.71 4.01
CA LEU A 55 -6.22 31.85 3.18
C LEU A 55 -5.99 31.38 1.74
N SER A 56 -4.81 31.67 1.18
CA SER A 56 -4.38 31.14 -0.13
C SER A 56 -4.28 29.61 -0.11
N PHE A 57 -3.68 29.03 0.93
CA PHE A 57 -3.57 27.58 1.11
C PHE A 57 -4.95 26.91 1.15
N ILE A 58 -5.87 27.42 1.96
CA ILE A 58 -7.25 26.92 2.07
C ILE A 58 -7.96 26.98 0.71
N LYS A 59 -7.82 28.09 -0.03
CA LYS A 59 -8.44 28.28 -1.35
C LYS A 59 -7.87 27.35 -2.42
N GLU A 60 -6.60 26.95 -2.30
CA GLU A 60 -5.93 26.08 -3.28
C GLU A 60 -6.20 24.60 -3.05
N ILE A 61 -6.53 24.18 -1.83
CA ILE A 61 -6.80 22.77 -1.51
C ILE A 61 -7.83 22.15 -2.47
N PRO A 62 -9.05 22.70 -2.66
CA PRO A 62 -10.03 22.10 -3.55
C PRO A 62 -9.61 22.09 -5.03
N LYS A 63 -8.75 23.04 -5.44
CA LYS A 63 -8.30 23.23 -6.82
C LYS A 63 -7.17 22.29 -7.23
N LYS A 64 -6.21 22.09 -6.33
CA LYS A 64 -4.99 21.32 -6.57
C LYS A 64 -5.05 19.89 -5.99
N LYS A 65 -6.15 19.50 -5.34
CA LYS A 65 -6.31 18.20 -4.67
C LYS A 65 -5.94 17.01 -5.59
N PRO A 66 -5.48 15.87 -5.03
CA PRO A 66 -5.21 14.67 -5.81
C PRO A 66 -6.43 14.25 -6.65
N LYS A 67 -6.20 13.75 -7.87
CA LYS A 67 -7.26 13.36 -8.82
C LYS A 67 -8.31 12.41 -8.24
N LEU A 68 -7.86 11.46 -7.42
CA LEU A 68 -8.69 10.42 -6.80
C LEU A 68 -9.39 10.90 -5.52
N SER A 69 -9.09 12.12 -5.06
CA SER A 69 -9.67 12.66 -3.85
C SER A 69 -10.97 13.40 -4.14
N PHE A 70 -11.90 13.35 -3.19
CA PHE A 70 -13.15 14.11 -3.24
C PHE A 70 -13.39 14.75 -1.88
N ILE A 71 -13.64 16.05 -1.85
CA ILE A 71 -13.87 16.82 -0.62
C ILE A 71 -15.37 17.05 -0.51
N TYR A 72 -15.97 16.59 0.59
CA TYR A 72 -17.38 16.84 0.93
C TYR A 72 -17.55 18.12 1.72
N SER A 73 -16.76 18.28 2.78
CA SER A 73 -16.71 19.51 3.54
C SER A 73 -15.28 19.89 3.85
N LEU A 74 -15.04 21.19 3.89
CA LEU A 74 -13.82 21.81 4.39
C LEU A 74 -14.25 22.90 5.36
N GLU A 75 -13.97 22.68 6.62
CA GLU A 75 -14.26 23.62 7.71
C GLU A 75 -12.94 24.12 8.28
N TYR A 76 -12.88 25.39 8.63
CA TYR A 76 -11.70 25.94 9.29
C TYR A 76 -12.04 27.02 10.29
N SER A 77 -11.18 27.18 11.29
CA SER A 77 -11.20 28.29 12.24
C SER A 77 -9.80 28.87 12.43
N LEU A 78 -9.74 30.19 12.61
CA LEU A 78 -8.50 30.87 12.95
C LEU A 78 -8.30 30.85 14.47
N ALA A 79 -7.04 30.75 14.87
CA ALA A 79 -6.61 30.69 16.26
C ALA A 79 -5.25 31.41 16.43
N PRO A 80 -4.87 31.73 17.67
CA PRO A 80 -3.52 32.23 17.96
C PRO A 80 -2.43 31.23 17.52
N PRO A 81 -1.27 31.74 17.08
CA PRO A 81 -0.11 30.91 16.77
C PRO A 81 0.41 30.19 18.03
N VAL A 82 1.03 29.04 17.82
CA VAL A 82 1.65 28.20 18.86
C VAL A 82 3.16 28.02 18.66
N GLY A 83 3.71 28.48 17.54
CA GLY A 83 5.14 28.51 17.28
C GLY A 83 5.68 27.26 16.58
N TYR A 84 4.94 26.68 15.63
CA TYR A 84 5.46 25.56 14.85
C TYR A 84 6.71 25.95 14.04
N THR A 85 7.75 25.12 14.10
CA THR A 85 9.03 25.37 13.41
C THR A 85 9.09 24.77 12.00
N GLU A 86 8.34 23.70 11.77
CA GLU A 86 8.29 22.94 10.53
C GLU A 86 6.87 22.42 10.26
N PHE A 87 6.62 21.92 9.05
CA PHE A 87 5.38 21.24 8.71
C PHE A 87 5.63 19.72 8.69
N LYS A 88 4.78 18.92 9.36
CA LYS A 88 4.95 17.45 9.46
C LYS A 88 3.71 16.67 9.06
N ILE A 89 3.93 15.43 8.63
CA ILE A 89 2.85 14.43 8.57
C ILE A 89 2.89 13.66 9.88
N GLU A 90 1.89 13.88 10.74
CA GLU A 90 1.80 13.26 12.05
C GLU A 90 1.14 11.88 12.01
N LYS A 91 1.30 11.14 13.12
CA LYS A 91 0.60 9.86 13.32
C LYS A 91 -0.91 10.11 13.37
N SER A 92 -1.65 9.20 12.75
CA SER A 92 -3.11 9.26 12.78
C SER A 92 -3.64 9.13 14.21
N SER A 93 -4.65 9.92 14.55
CA SER A 93 -5.35 9.86 15.84
C SER A 93 -6.61 9.02 15.75
N THR A 94 -7.06 8.46 16.87
CA THR A 94 -8.30 7.69 16.94
C THR A 94 -9.39 8.37 17.76
N SER A 95 -10.60 8.50 17.20
CA SER A 95 -11.86 8.91 17.84
C SER A 95 -12.95 7.83 17.68
N SER A 96 -14.11 8.01 18.33
CA SER A 96 -15.16 6.99 18.44
C SER A 96 -16.10 6.85 17.23
N PHE A 97 -16.13 7.81 16.30
CA PHE A 97 -17.07 7.81 15.18
C PHE A 97 -16.36 7.79 13.82
N ILE A 98 -16.53 6.69 13.07
CA ILE A 98 -16.02 6.52 11.70
C ILE A 98 -17.06 7.04 10.71
N SER A 99 -16.69 8.07 9.93
CA SER A 99 -17.56 8.62 8.86
C SER A 99 -16.84 8.92 7.54
N THR A 100 -15.56 8.54 7.40
CA THR A 100 -14.82 8.73 6.15
C THR A 100 -15.07 7.61 5.14
N LEU A 101 -15.05 7.96 3.85
CA LEU A 101 -15.22 7.01 2.76
C LEU A 101 -13.89 6.40 2.34
N VAL A 102 -13.92 5.09 2.12
CA VAL A 102 -12.78 4.32 1.62
C VAL A 102 -12.86 4.23 0.10
N LEU A 103 -11.76 4.52 -0.58
CA LEU A 103 -11.69 4.35 -2.03
C LEU A 103 -11.79 2.88 -2.45
N PRO A 104 -12.44 2.59 -3.59
CA PRO A 104 -12.30 1.30 -4.25
C PRO A 104 -10.85 1.05 -4.68
N ASP A 105 -10.54 -0.19 -5.01
CA ASP A 105 -9.26 -0.54 -5.60
C ASP A 105 -9.10 0.07 -6.99
N ILE A 106 -7.85 0.39 -7.35
CA ILE A 106 -7.56 1.12 -8.59
C ILE A 106 -6.52 0.34 -9.40
N SER A 107 -6.78 0.17 -10.69
CA SER A 107 -5.85 -0.47 -11.62
C SER A 107 -4.48 0.23 -11.66
N THR A 108 -3.44 -0.52 -12.00
CA THR A 108 -2.07 -0.01 -12.11
C THR A 108 -1.98 1.20 -13.03
N CYS A 109 -1.44 2.32 -12.54
CA CYS A 109 -1.26 3.53 -13.34
C CYS A 109 -0.16 3.36 -14.40
N LYS A 110 -0.15 4.25 -15.40
CA LYS A 110 0.84 4.26 -16.49
C LYS A 110 2.29 4.30 -15.98
N ASP A 111 2.57 5.06 -14.92
CA ASP A 111 3.94 5.18 -14.38
C ASP A 111 4.41 3.90 -13.69
N CYS A 112 3.54 3.26 -12.91
CA CYS A 112 3.84 1.93 -12.36
C CYS A 112 3.98 0.88 -13.47
N LEU A 113 3.20 0.99 -14.55
CA LEU A 113 3.32 0.06 -15.68
C LEU A 113 4.66 0.21 -16.40
N LYS A 114 5.17 1.43 -16.56
CA LYS A 114 6.51 1.68 -17.11
C LYS A 114 7.59 1.02 -16.26
N GLU A 115 7.59 1.27 -14.95
CA GLU A 115 8.55 0.64 -14.03
C GLU A 115 8.44 -0.88 -14.00
N LEU A 116 7.23 -1.42 -14.10
CA LEU A 116 7.00 -2.87 -14.12
C LEU A 116 7.74 -3.55 -15.28
N PHE A 117 7.92 -2.86 -16.40
CA PHE A 117 8.56 -3.39 -17.60
C PHE A 117 9.95 -2.81 -17.90
N ASP A 118 10.46 -1.92 -17.04
CA ASP A 118 11.83 -1.40 -17.15
C ASP A 118 12.82 -2.34 -16.46
N LYS A 119 13.75 -2.93 -17.23
CA LYS A 119 14.77 -3.87 -16.74
C LYS A 119 15.75 -3.23 -15.75
N ASN A 120 15.88 -1.92 -15.77
CA ASN A 120 16.76 -1.18 -14.86
C ASN A 120 16.05 -0.77 -13.56
N ASP A 121 14.71 -0.89 -13.50
CA ASP A 121 13.96 -0.61 -12.28
C ASP A 121 14.08 -1.79 -11.30
N ARG A 122 14.29 -1.47 -10.02
CA ARG A 122 14.34 -2.45 -8.93
C ARG A 122 13.04 -3.25 -8.74
N ARG A 123 11.94 -2.82 -9.36
CA ARG A 123 10.63 -3.47 -9.40
C ARG A 123 10.29 -4.04 -10.78
N TYR A 124 11.28 -4.23 -11.65
CA TYR A 124 11.10 -4.96 -12.90
C TYR A 124 10.36 -6.29 -12.65
N ARG A 125 9.19 -6.46 -13.28
CA ARG A 125 8.28 -7.61 -13.15
C ARG A 125 7.75 -7.87 -11.73
N TYR A 126 7.79 -6.89 -10.82
CA TYR A 126 7.25 -7.03 -9.47
C TYR A 126 5.71 -7.07 -9.46
N PRO A 127 5.06 -8.19 -9.10
CA PRO A 127 3.62 -8.38 -9.31
C PRO A 127 2.72 -7.48 -8.46
N PHE A 128 3.24 -6.94 -7.36
CA PHE A 128 2.48 -6.14 -6.39
C PHE A 128 2.84 -4.64 -6.45
N ILE A 129 3.38 -4.18 -7.58
CA ILE A 129 3.75 -2.77 -7.77
C ILE A 129 2.53 -1.85 -7.62
N ASN A 130 2.69 -0.77 -6.84
CA ASN A 130 1.70 0.27 -6.67
C ASN A 130 2.37 1.61 -6.30
N CYS A 131 1.57 2.67 -6.26
CA CYS A 131 1.94 3.98 -5.72
C CYS A 131 0.73 4.63 -5.02
N THR A 132 0.86 5.90 -4.63
CA THR A 132 -0.25 6.68 -4.04
C THR A 132 -1.47 6.81 -4.96
N ASN A 133 -1.26 6.70 -6.29
CA ASN A 133 -2.28 6.89 -7.32
C ASN A 133 -2.90 5.58 -7.87
N CYS A 134 -2.47 4.40 -7.42
CA CYS A 134 -3.02 3.13 -7.89
C CYS A 134 -2.88 1.99 -6.87
N GLY A 135 -3.40 0.81 -7.22
CA GLY A 135 -3.28 -0.41 -6.44
C GLY A 135 -4.42 -0.61 -5.45
N PRO A 136 -4.31 -1.62 -4.58
CA PRO A 136 -5.37 -1.97 -3.65
C PRO A 136 -5.59 -0.89 -2.59
N ARG A 137 -6.86 -0.72 -2.21
CA ARG A 137 -7.35 0.18 -1.17
C ARG A 137 -8.37 -0.59 -0.34
N PHE A 138 -9.65 -0.54 -0.70
CA PHE A 138 -10.72 -1.20 0.04
C PHE A 138 -10.40 -2.65 0.41
N THR A 139 -9.88 -3.45 -0.54
CA THR A 139 -9.60 -4.89 -0.32
C THR A 139 -8.51 -5.19 0.70
N ILE A 140 -7.66 -4.21 1.05
CA ILE A 140 -6.55 -4.41 1.99
C ILE A 140 -6.72 -3.66 3.31
N ILE A 141 -7.72 -2.78 3.41
CA ILE A 141 -7.97 -2.00 4.62
C ILE A 141 -8.71 -2.88 5.63
N GLU A 142 -8.16 -3.00 6.82
CA GLU A 142 -8.81 -3.70 7.93
C GLU A 142 -9.51 -2.72 8.88
N LYS A 143 -8.96 -1.52 9.02
CA LYS A 143 -9.44 -0.48 9.94
C LYS A 143 -8.99 0.91 9.49
N LEU A 144 -9.76 1.93 9.87
CA LEU A 144 -9.36 3.34 9.76
C LEU A 144 -8.78 3.85 11.09
N PRO A 145 -7.90 4.87 11.07
CA PRO A 145 -7.43 5.64 9.89
C PRO A 145 -6.52 4.84 8.93
N TYR A 146 -6.44 5.28 7.67
CA TYR A 146 -5.65 4.62 6.61
C TYR A 146 -4.14 4.75 6.85
N ASP A 147 -3.59 3.75 7.52
CA ASP A 147 -2.18 3.55 7.75
C ASP A 147 -1.81 2.09 7.52
N ARG A 148 -0.55 1.83 7.15
CA ARG A 148 -0.03 0.48 6.86
C ARG A 148 -0.35 -0.53 7.96
N LYS A 149 -0.25 -0.12 9.24
CA LYS A 149 -0.56 -0.97 10.41
C LYS A 149 -2.02 -1.44 10.47
N ASN A 150 -2.93 -0.72 9.83
CA ASN A 150 -4.36 -1.01 9.77
C ASN A 150 -4.76 -1.63 8.41
N THR A 151 -3.80 -2.21 7.70
CA THR A 151 -4.02 -2.90 6.43
C THR A 151 -3.38 -4.29 6.48
N SER A 152 -3.74 -5.16 5.54
CA SER A 152 -3.07 -6.46 5.37
C SER A 152 -1.55 -6.33 5.10
N MET A 153 -1.07 -5.14 4.71
CA MET A 153 0.35 -4.84 4.54
C MET A 153 1.13 -4.74 5.87
N LYS A 154 0.45 -4.78 7.04
CA LYS A 154 1.07 -4.72 8.37
C LYS A 154 2.10 -5.83 8.64
N TYR A 155 1.94 -6.99 8.00
CA TYR A 155 2.85 -8.13 8.14
C TYR A 155 4.14 -8.00 7.31
N PHE A 156 4.21 -6.99 6.44
CA PHE A 156 5.32 -6.75 5.53
C PHE A 156 6.10 -5.51 5.98
N GLN A 157 7.15 -5.67 6.77
CA GLN A 157 7.97 -4.53 7.20
C GLN A 157 8.78 -3.98 6.01
N MET A 158 8.71 -2.66 5.76
CA MET A 158 9.42 -2.04 4.64
C MET A 158 10.94 -2.18 4.78
N CYS A 159 11.63 -2.54 3.69
CA CYS A 159 13.08 -2.49 3.67
C CYS A 159 13.57 -1.03 3.62
N LYS A 160 14.89 -0.83 3.85
CA LYS A 160 15.53 0.51 3.84
C LYS A 160 15.16 1.34 2.61
N GLU A 161 15.21 0.77 1.41
CA GLU A 161 14.87 1.47 0.16
C GLU A 161 13.39 1.88 0.08
N CYS A 162 12.47 0.97 0.39
CA CYS A 162 11.04 1.29 0.41
C CYS A 162 10.70 2.33 1.49
N GLN A 163 11.41 2.30 2.63
CA GLN A 163 11.25 3.27 3.69
C GLN A 163 11.78 4.65 3.28
N LYS A 164 12.88 4.71 2.53
CA LYS A 164 13.42 5.96 1.96
C LYS A 164 12.40 6.61 1.03
N GLU A 165 11.89 5.88 0.05
CA GLU A 165 10.83 6.38 -0.87
C GLU A 165 9.56 6.79 -0.11
N TYR A 166 9.19 6.05 0.94
CA TYR A 166 8.01 6.37 1.75
C TYR A 166 8.17 7.71 2.50
N ASN A 167 9.40 8.04 2.91
CA ASN A 167 9.74 9.24 3.68
C ASN A 167 10.15 10.44 2.80
N ASP A 168 10.51 10.23 1.53
CA ASP A 168 10.99 11.27 0.64
C ASP A 168 9.82 12.03 -0.02
N PRO A 169 9.63 13.34 0.26
CA PRO A 169 8.55 14.12 -0.33
C PRO A 169 8.62 14.29 -1.85
N GLN A 170 9.80 14.06 -2.45
CA GLN A 170 10.00 14.13 -3.90
C GLN A 170 9.67 12.80 -4.60
N ASP A 171 9.56 11.70 -3.84
CA ASP A 171 9.24 10.39 -4.40
C ASP A 171 7.73 10.24 -4.59
N ARG A 172 7.33 9.65 -5.72
CA ARG A 172 5.92 9.36 -6.03
C ARG A 172 5.25 8.40 -5.04
N ARG A 173 6.05 7.67 -4.26
CA ARG A 173 5.63 6.73 -3.21
C ARG A 173 5.68 7.35 -1.82
N PHE A 174 5.89 8.67 -1.70
CA PHE A 174 5.77 9.39 -0.45
C PHE A 174 4.44 9.07 0.25
N HIS A 175 4.49 8.49 1.46
CA HIS A 175 3.34 7.99 2.20
C HIS A 175 2.42 6.97 1.48
N ALA A 176 2.91 6.24 0.47
CA ALA A 176 2.20 5.10 -0.10
C ALA A 176 2.14 3.95 0.90
N GLN A 177 1.02 3.79 1.59
CA GLN A 177 0.85 2.76 2.64
C GLN A 177 1.12 1.33 2.15
N PRO A 178 0.76 0.92 0.93
CA PRO A 178 1.05 -0.42 0.42
C PRO A 178 2.39 -0.52 -0.34
N ASN A 179 3.31 0.43 -0.15
CA ASN A 179 4.63 0.38 -0.79
C ASN A 179 5.37 -0.92 -0.44
N ALA A 180 5.94 -1.56 -1.44
CA ALA A 180 6.69 -2.79 -1.32
C ALA A 180 7.61 -3.04 -2.54
N CYS A 181 8.46 -4.05 -2.43
CA CYS A 181 9.29 -4.60 -3.50
C CYS A 181 9.58 -6.10 -3.24
N PHE A 182 10.36 -6.75 -4.12
CA PHE A 182 10.77 -8.15 -3.94
C PHE A 182 11.42 -8.46 -2.59
N LYS A 183 12.10 -7.50 -1.96
CA LYS A 183 12.77 -7.72 -0.66
C LYS A 183 11.78 -7.78 0.52
N CYS A 184 10.77 -6.91 0.53
CA CYS A 184 9.94 -6.70 1.72
C CYS A 184 8.46 -7.01 1.52
N GLY A 185 8.00 -7.24 0.30
CA GLY A 185 6.59 -7.41 -0.03
C GLY A 185 6.12 -8.86 -0.12
N PRO A 186 4.89 -9.06 -0.62
CA PRO A 186 4.30 -10.38 -0.81
C PRO A 186 5.01 -11.24 -1.87
N TYR A 187 4.75 -12.55 -1.80
CA TYR A 187 5.29 -13.57 -2.71
C TYR A 187 4.17 -14.23 -3.49
N LEU A 188 4.48 -14.65 -4.72
CA LEU A 188 3.64 -15.57 -5.47
C LEU A 188 4.01 -17.01 -5.11
N TYR A 189 3.00 -17.88 -5.11
CA TYR A 189 3.15 -19.32 -5.03
C TYR A 189 2.13 -19.98 -5.95
N LEU A 190 2.45 -21.20 -6.39
CA LEU A 190 1.54 -22.04 -7.17
C LEU A 190 1.44 -23.40 -6.50
N ILE A 191 0.23 -23.88 -6.26
CA ILE A 191 -0.03 -25.17 -5.63
C ILE A 191 -0.74 -26.08 -6.62
N SER A 192 -0.27 -27.33 -6.72
CA SER A 192 -0.98 -28.42 -7.35
C SER A 192 -1.20 -29.53 -6.34
N LEU A 193 -2.41 -29.61 -5.78
CA LEU A 193 -2.78 -30.64 -4.80
C LEU A 193 -2.75 -32.03 -5.44
N LYS A 194 -3.21 -32.16 -6.68
CA LYS A 194 -3.21 -33.44 -7.44
C LYS A 194 -1.79 -33.97 -7.68
N LYS A 195 -0.83 -33.08 -7.98
CA LYS A 195 0.57 -33.47 -8.21
C LYS A 195 1.40 -33.48 -6.92
N GLY A 196 0.86 -33.02 -5.80
CA GLY A 196 1.61 -32.88 -4.55
C GLY A 196 2.76 -31.87 -4.67
N LEU A 197 2.56 -30.74 -5.36
CA LEU A 197 3.61 -29.76 -5.63
C LEU A 197 3.26 -28.37 -5.11
N LEU A 198 4.26 -27.69 -4.52
CA LEU A 198 4.25 -26.27 -4.18
C LEU A 198 5.40 -25.59 -4.93
N PHE A 199 5.10 -24.77 -5.92
CA PHE A 199 6.09 -23.99 -6.66
C PHE A 199 6.24 -22.61 -6.04
N LEU A 200 7.49 -22.21 -5.81
CA LEU A 200 7.88 -20.93 -5.24
C LEU A 200 8.87 -20.23 -6.16
N GLU A 201 8.79 -18.91 -6.26
CA GLU A 201 9.77 -18.14 -7.02
C GLU A 201 11.05 -17.92 -6.19
N LYS A 202 12.21 -18.07 -6.84
CA LYS A 202 13.51 -17.73 -6.24
C LYS A 202 13.56 -16.22 -5.99
N ASN A 203 13.96 -15.82 -4.79
CA ASN A 203 14.11 -14.41 -4.43
C ASN A 203 15.59 -14.11 -4.14
N PRO A 204 16.20 -13.10 -4.79
CA PRO A 204 17.61 -12.79 -4.56
C PRO A 204 17.88 -12.16 -3.18
N TYR A 205 16.83 -11.71 -2.47
CA TYR A 205 16.94 -11.05 -1.17
C TYR A 205 16.53 -11.94 0.01
N LYS A 206 16.02 -13.15 -0.23
CA LYS A 206 15.54 -14.06 0.82
C LYS A 206 15.94 -15.49 0.58
N THR A 207 16.32 -16.16 1.66
CA THR A 207 16.58 -17.59 1.69
C THR A 207 15.29 -18.39 1.51
N LYS A 208 15.45 -19.66 1.10
CA LYS A 208 14.31 -20.61 1.01
C LYS A 208 13.56 -20.74 2.33
N LYS A 209 14.30 -20.75 3.44
CA LYS A 209 13.75 -20.86 4.80
C LYS A 209 12.85 -19.67 5.12
N GLU A 210 13.31 -18.44 4.89
CA GLU A 210 12.52 -17.23 5.14
C GLU A 210 11.22 -17.18 4.32
N ILE A 211 11.25 -17.64 3.07
CA ILE A 211 10.05 -17.72 2.23
C ILE A 211 9.07 -18.76 2.80
N LEU A 212 9.57 -19.94 3.18
CA LEU A 212 8.74 -21.01 3.74
C LEU A 212 8.15 -20.64 5.10
N ASP A 213 8.92 -19.97 5.96
CA ASP A 213 8.45 -19.46 7.25
C ASP A 213 7.32 -18.44 7.07
N PHE A 214 7.46 -17.55 6.08
CA PHE A 214 6.41 -16.61 5.71
C PHE A 214 5.14 -17.33 5.20
N LEU A 215 5.31 -18.36 4.37
CA LEU A 215 4.20 -19.17 3.88
C LEU A 215 3.55 -20.01 4.97
N LYS A 216 4.27 -20.42 6.00
CA LYS A 216 3.68 -21.10 7.16
C LYS A 216 2.56 -20.28 7.77
N LEU A 217 2.80 -18.98 7.92
CA LEU A 217 1.85 -18.03 8.50
C LEU A 217 0.65 -17.77 7.58
N THR A 218 0.86 -17.73 6.27
CA THR A 218 -0.19 -17.33 5.29
C THR A 218 -0.97 -18.51 4.71
N LEU A 219 -0.35 -19.68 4.56
CA LEU A 219 -0.96 -20.90 4.00
C LEU A 219 -1.37 -21.93 5.06
N LYS A 220 -1.27 -21.61 6.36
CA LYS A 220 -1.55 -22.55 7.45
C LYS A 220 -0.80 -23.88 7.29
N LEU A 221 0.49 -23.81 6.92
CA LEU A 221 1.32 -25.01 6.80
C LEU A 221 1.56 -25.59 8.21
N GLU A 222 1.22 -26.85 8.39
CA GLU A 222 1.30 -27.53 9.70
C GLU A 222 2.74 -27.88 10.05
N LYS A 223 3.47 -28.46 9.08
CA LYS A 223 4.87 -28.87 9.22
C LYS A 223 5.67 -28.52 7.97
N ILE A 224 6.92 -28.13 8.18
CA ILE A 224 7.90 -27.86 7.12
C ILE A 224 9.13 -28.72 7.40
N ASP A 225 9.51 -29.54 6.42
CA ASP A 225 10.76 -30.29 6.38
C ASP A 225 11.70 -29.56 5.41
N TYR A 226 12.60 -28.76 5.98
CA TYR A 226 13.52 -27.90 5.23
C TYR A 226 14.60 -28.71 4.50
N GLU A 227 15.00 -29.85 5.04
CA GLU A 227 16.05 -30.71 4.47
C GLU A 227 15.56 -31.36 3.17
N ASN A 228 14.35 -31.91 3.21
CA ASN A 228 13.76 -32.61 2.06
C ASN A 228 12.90 -31.72 1.16
N ASN A 229 12.77 -30.43 1.48
CA ASN A 229 11.88 -29.47 0.80
C ASN A 229 10.44 -30.02 0.71
N LYS A 230 9.88 -30.45 1.84
CA LYS A 230 8.50 -30.95 1.93
C LYS A 230 7.69 -30.12 2.91
N VAL A 231 6.41 -29.91 2.62
CA VAL A 231 5.47 -29.23 3.52
C VAL A 231 4.18 -30.00 3.65
N ILE A 232 3.54 -29.88 4.81
CA ILE A 232 2.19 -30.40 5.06
C ILE A 232 1.22 -29.22 5.05
N LEU A 233 0.36 -29.19 4.03
CA LEU A 233 -0.72 -28.22 3.93
C LEU A 233 -1.99 -28.83 4.55
N LYS A 234 -2.49 -28.21 5.63
CA LYS A 234 -3.73 -28.61 6.28
C LYS A 234 -4.91 -27.88 5.65
N THR A 235 -5.90 -28.65 5.23
CA THR A 235 -7.20 -28.11 4.77
C THR A 235 -8.31 -28.53 5.71
N SER A 236 -9.53 -28.04 5.52
CA SER A 236 -10.70 -28.47 6.29
C SER A 236 -11.03 -29.96 6.11
N GLN A 237 -10.61 -30.57 5.00
CA GLN A 237 -10.96 -31.94 4.64
C GLN A 237 -9.84 -32.93 4.98
N LYS A 238 -8.60 -32.60 4.62
CA LYS A 238 -7.44 -33.49 4.82
C LYS A 238 -6.10 -32.75 4.74
N ASN A 239 -5.03 -33.47 5.06
CA ASN A 239 -3.66 -33.03 4.92
C ASN A 239 -3.10 -33.40 3.53
N TYR A 240 -2.36 -32.46 2.92
CA TYR A 240 -1.66 -32.65 1.66
C TYR A 240 -0.16 -32.56 1.88
N TYR A 241 0.57 -33.55 1.38
CA TYR A 241 2.03 -33.58 1.40
C TYR A 241 2.54 -33.00 0.09
N LEU A 242 3.21 -31.86 0.16
CA LEU A 242 3.67 -31.13 -1.02
C LEU A 242 5.20 -31.12 -1.06
N LYS A 243 5.77 -31.48 -2.22
CA LYS A 243 7.18 -31.22 -2.52
C LYS A 243 7.32 -29.78 -3.01
N VAL A 244 8.24 -29.04 -2.39
CA VAL A 244 8.53 -27.65 -2.73
C VAL A 244 9.53 -27.59 -3.88
N VAL A 245 9.21 -26.80 -4.90
CA VAL A 245 10.03 -26.60 -6.09
C VAL A 245 10.29 -25.11 -6.29
N PHE A 246 11.56 -24.71 -6.31
CA PHE A 246 11.95 -23.32 -6.53
C PHE A 246 12.22 -23.06 -8.01
N VAL A 247 11.48 -22.12 -8.60
CA VAL A 247 11.55 -21.75 -10.01
C VAL A 247 12.04 -20.32 -10.20
N LYS A 248 12.50 -19.98 -11.40
CA LYS A 248 13.03 -18.63 -11.69
C LYS A 248 11.92 -17.59 -11.89
N ASP A 249 10.86 -17.94 -12.61
CA ASP A 249 9.75 -17.05 -12.92
C ASP A 249 8.45 -17.87 -12.85
N LEU A 250 7.64 -17.61 -11.83
CA LEU A 250 6.42 -18.37 -11.59
C LEU A 250 5.31 -17.96 -12.56
N ILE A 251 5.29 -16.69 -12.98
CA ILE A 251 4.31 -16.14 -13.91
C ILE A 251 4.49 -16.76 -15.29
N ASP A 252 5.73 -16.85 -15.77
CA ASP A 252 6.05 -17.47 -17.07
C ASP A 252 5.65 -18.95 -17.12
N ILE A 253 5.95 -19.71 -16.05
CA ILE A 253 5.53 -21.12 -15.95
C ILE A 253 4.00 -21.23 -15.94
N THR A 254 3.33 -20.39 -15.16
CA THR A 254 1.86 -20.41 -15.07
C THR A 254 1.24 -20.08 -16.43
N SER A 255 1.75 -19.06 -17.13
CA SER A 255 1.28 -18.69 -18.48
C SER A 255 1.48 -19.83 -19.49
N LYS A 256 2.64 -20.48 -19.49
CA LYS A 256 2.91 -21.64 -20.36
C LYS A 256 1.99 -22.82 -20.08
N LEU A 257 1.61 -23.04 -18.83
CA LEU A 257 0.69 -24.12 -18.46
C LEU A 257 -0.75 -23.78 -18.86
N ILE A 258 -1.20 -22.52 -18.71
CA ILE A 258 -2.50 -22.07 -19.21
C ILE A 258 -2.62 -22.35 -20.71
N LYS A 259 -1.62 -21.95 -21.50
CA LYS A 259 -1.54 -22.24 -22.95
C LYS A 259 -1.49 -23.72 -23.33
N LYS A 260 -1.22 -24.61 -22.35
CA LYS A 260 -1.26 -26.07 -22.52
C LYS A 260 -2.62 -26.67 -22.11
N GLY A 261 -3.63 -25.84 -21.86
CA GLY A 261 -4.98 -26.26 -21.47
C GLY A 261 -5.18 -26.51 -19.97
N TYR A 262 -4.22 -26.14 -19.11
CA TYR A 262 -4.44 -26.21 -17.67
C TYR A 262 -5.30 -25.04 -17.17
N ILE A 263 -6.25 -25.33 -16.26
CA ILE A 263 -7.08 -24.33 -15.59
C ILE A 263 -6.45 -23.95 -14.26
N PHE A 264 -6.39 -22.65 -13.96
CA PHE A 264 -5.83 -22.11 -12.71
C PHE A 264 -6.85 -21.27 -11.95
N ALA A 265 -6.85 -21.37 -10.63
CA ALA A 265 -7.46 -20.37 -9.77
C ALA A 265 -6.42 -19.30 -9.42
N ILE A 266 -6.58 -18.06 -9.90
CA ILE A 266 -5.66 -16.95 -9.68
C ILE A 266 -6.26 -15.97 -8.68
N LYS A 267 -5.50 -15.62 -7.63
CA LYS A 267 -5.87 -14.59 -6.66
C LYS A 267 -5.71 -13.20 -7.28
N GLY A 268 -6.83 -12.52 -7.53
CA GLY A 268 -6.89 -11.08 -7.79
C GLY A 268 -7.06 -10.27 -6.50
N LEU A 269 -7.32 -8.96 -6.64
CA LEU A 269 -7.50 -8.07 -5.49
C LEU A 269 -8.73 -8.46 -4.63
N GLY A 270 -9.88 -8.67 -5.27
CA GLY A 270 -11.15 -8.96 -4.58
C GLY A 270 -11.44 -10.44 -4.31
N GLY A 271 -10.68 -11.39 -4.88
CA GLY A 271 -11.09 -12.79 -4.87
C GLY A 271 -10.23 -13.71 -5.74
N PHE A 272 -10.59 -14.99 -5.79
CA PHE A 272 -10.01 -15.95 -6.73
C PHE A 272 -10.87 -16.02 -8.00
N HIS A 273 -10.23 -16.18 -9.16
CA HIS A 273 -10.88 -16.32 -10.45
C HIS A 273 -10.32 -17.54 -11.17
N LEU A 274 -11.18 -18.28 -11.89
CA LEU A 274 -10.73 -19.36 -12.77
C LEU A 274 -10.24 -18.76 -14.09
N VAL A 275 -9.07 -19.21 -14.51
CA VAL A 275 -8.40 -18.76 -15.74
C VAL A 275 -8.00 -19.99 -16.55
N ALA A 276 -8.38 -19.98 -17.81
CA ALA A 276 -8.04 -20.99 -18.82
C ALA A 276 -7.65 -20.26 -20.11
N ASP A 277 -7.05 -20.97 -21.06
CA ASP A 277 -6.85 -20.45 -22.41
C ASP A 277 -8.22 -20.34 -23.09
N GLY A 278 -8.53 -19.16 -23.63
CA GLY A 278 -9.86 -18.79 -24.15
C GLY A 278 -9.91 -18.70 -25.66
#